data_AF-A0A1C7LWG9-F1
#
_entry.id   AF-A0A1C7LWG9-F1
#
_cell.length_a   1.000
_cell.length_b   1.000
_cell.length_c   1.000
_cell.angle_alpha   90.00
_cell.angle_beta   90.00
_cell.angle_gamma   90.00
#
_symmetry.space_group_name_H-M   'P 1'
#
loop_
_entity.id
_entity.type
_entity.pdbx_description
1 polymer ?
#
loop_
_entity_poly.entity_id
_entity_poly.type
_entity_poly.pdbx_seq_one_letter_code
_entity_poly.pdbx_strand_id
1 'polypeptide(L)'
;MGRSLMQRAFVRPSLAEGFEAVAIIRSFAAVEQLVARLSPPISLLKFPRTAHILNLGSASSDDIVSSMPLFPDGTNVVITEKVDGANMGFSLSADRSQILVQNRSHYINPTSHEQFKKLGLWLDRRRDDLHRVLDRDPYFPQHYILYEEWLAATHSMEHTWHPDWFMAFDLYDRSSGQWMDRTTLETLLLDTGIHIGACLA
;
A
#
# COMPACT_ATOMS: atom_id res chain seq x y z
N MET A 1 12.57 14.60 19.40
CA MET A 1 12.76 13.83 20.64
C MET A 1 12.50 12.37 20.30
N GLY A 2 13.56 11.61 20.01
CA GLY A 2 13.47 10.29 19.39
C GLY A 2 12.83 9.26 20.31
N ARG A 3 11.75 8.61 19.84
CA ARG A 3 11.23 7.41 20.48
C ARG A 3 12.25 6.30 20.25
N SER A 4 13.06 6.02 21.28
CA SER A 4 13.81 4.78 21.40
C SER A 4 12.84 3.61 21.23
N LEU A 5 12.89 2.95 20.08
CA LEU A 5 12.37 1.58 19.93
C LEU A 5 13.06 0.76 21.02
N MET A 6 12.34 0.44 22.09
CA MET A 6 12.81 -0.57 23.02
C MET A 6 13.04 -1.83 22.19
N GLN A 7 14.31 -2.17 21.95
CA GLN A 7 14.68 -3.52 21.54
C GLN A 7 14.19 -4.44 22.64
N ARG A 8 12.99 -4.99 22.49
CA ARG A 8 12.57 -6.15 23.26
C ARG A 8 13.57 -7.23 22.91
N ALA A 9 14.50 -7.48 23.82
CA ALA A 9 15.44 -8.58 23.67
C ALA A 9 14.60 -9.86 23.55
N PHE A 10 14.66 -10.49 22.38
CA PHE A 10 14.04 -11.79 22.20
C PHE A 10 14.77 -12.78 23.10
N VAL A 11 14.13 -13.18 24.19
CA VAL A 11 14.66 -14.19 25.11
C VAL A 11 14.50 -15.55 24.45
N ARG A 12 15.57 -16.35 24.46
CA ARG A 12 15.54 -17.69 23.88
C ARG A 12 14.54 -18.55 24.67
N PRO A 13 13.58 -19.21 23.99
CA PRO A 13 12.65 -20.10 24.66
C PRO A 13 13.37 -21.33 25.23
N SER A 14 12.81 -21.85 26.31
CA SER A 14 13.30 -22.99 27.07
C SER A 14 12.17 -24.01 27.29
N LEU A 15 12.53 -25.27 27.50
CA LEU A 15 11.55 -26.32 27.79
C LEU A 15 10.78 -26.07 29.10
N ALA A 16 11.32 -25.25 30.01
CA ALA A 16 10.65 -24.86 31.25
C ALA A 16 9.38 -24.02 31.03
N GLU A 17 9.23 -23.42 29.85
CA GLU A 17 8.04 -22.69 29.43
C GLU A 17 6.92 -23.62 28.91
N GLY A 18 7.14 -24.95 28.90
CA GLY A 18 6.15 -25.95 28.48
C GLY A 18 6.20 -26.34 26.99
N PHE A 19 7.21 -25.90 26.25
CA PHE A 19 7.44 -26.38 24.88
C PHE A 19 7.92 -27.83 24.87
N GLU A 20 7.38 -28.65 23.96
CA GLU A 20 7.80 -30.05 23.77
C GLU A 20 9.23 -30.16 23.21
N ALA A 21 9.62 -29.21 22.37
CA ALA A 21 10.97 -29.12 21.81
C ALA A 21 11.34 -27.68 21.47
N VAL A 22 12.65 -27.38 21.46
CA VAL A 22 13.20 -26.11 20.97
C VAL A 22 14.18 -26.40 19.84
N ALA A 23 13.83 -25.99 18.62
CA ALA A 23 14.69 -26.10 17.46
C ALA A 23 15.47 -24.79 17.24
N ILE A 24 16.75 -24.90 16.85
CA ILE A 24 17.56 -23.75 16.44
C ILE A 24 17.85 -23.88 14.96
N ILE A 25 17.38 -22.91 14.18
CA ILE A 25 17.67 -22.82 12.75
C ILE A 25 18.85 -21.85 12.60
N ARG A 26 19.95 -22.32 12.03
CA ARG A 26 21.21 -21.56 11.92
C ARG A 26 21.46 -20.99 10.53
N SER A 27 20.49 -21.11 9.63
CA SER A 27 20.57 -20.64 8.24
C SER A 27 19.37 -19.77 7.93
N PHE A 28 19.61 -18.55 7.42
CA PHE A 28 18.54 -17.64 6.99
C PHE A 28 17.67 -18.28 5.91
N ALA A 29 18.27 -18.94 4.91
CA ALA A 29 17.51 -19.64 3.88
C ALA A 29 16.59 -20.74 4.46
N ALA A 30 17.03 -21.45 5.50
CA ALA A 30 16.20 -22.44 6.17
C ALA A 30 15.08 -21.79 7.02
N VAL A 31 15.34 -20.63 7.63
CA VAL A 31 14.31 -19.85 8.32
C VAL A 31 13.26 -19.36 7.34
N GLU A 32 13.66 -18.79 6.20
CA GLU A 32 12.75 -18.31 5.16
C GLU A 32 11.87 -19.44 4.63
N GLN A 33 12.44 -20.61 4.34
CA GLN A 33 11.67 -21.79 3.92
C GLN A 33 10.69 -22.26 5.01
N LEU A 34 11.08 -22.24 6.28
CA LEU A 34 10.18 -22.62 7.37
C LEU A 34 9.05 -21.61 7.53
N VAL A 35 9.36 -20.31 7.51
CA VAL A 35 8.37 -19.23 7.56
C VAL A 35 7.39 -19.37 6.40
N ALA A 36 7.88 -19.59 5.18
CA ALA A 36 7.03 -19.79 4.01
C ALA A 36 6.13 -21.03 4.11
N ARG A 37 6.57 -22.09 4.81
CA ARG A 37 5.78 -23.31 5.01
C ARG A 37 4.75 -23.19 6.12
N LEU A 38 5.08 -22.49 7.21
CA LEU A 38 4.25 -22.42 8.41
C LEU A 38 3.35 -21.20 8.45
N SER A 39 3.72 -20.12 7.75
CA SER A 39 2.94 -18.89 7.75
C SER A 39 1.83 -18.98 6.70
N PRO A 40 0.61 -18.48 7.00
CA PRO A 40 -0.40 -18.36 5.99
C PRO A 40 0.06 -17.39 4.88
N PRO A 41 -0.40 -17.59 3.63
CA PRO A 41 -0.13 -16.63 2.58
C PRO A 41 -0.73 -15.28 2.93
N ILE A 42 0.02 -14.21 2.64
CA ILE A 42 -0.45 -12.86 2.87
C ILE A 42 -1.56 -12.55 1.87
N SER A 43 -2.74 -12.22 2.42
CA SER A 43 -3.91 -11.87 1.63
C SER A 43 -3.86 -10.42 1.13
N LEU A 44 -4.65 -10.19 0.08
CA LEU A 44 -4.96 -8.85 -0.39
C LEU A 44 -5.56 -8.03 0.75
N LEU A 45 -5.02 -6.83 0.95
CA LEU A 45 -5.62 -5.85 1.84
C LEU A 45 -6.55 -4.96 1.01
N LYS A 46 -7.83 -4.91 1.38
CA LYS A 46 -8.80 -4.05 0.67
C LYS A 46 -8.48 -2.59 1.02
N PHE A 47 -8.40 -1.73 0.01
CA PHE A 47 -8.34 -0.30 0.26
C PHE A 47 -9.61 0.15 1.01
N PRO A 48 -9.49 0.94 2.10
CA PRO A 48 -10.65 1.38 2.87
C PRO A 48 -11.58 2.27 2.03
N ARG A 49 -12.84 2.42 2.46
CA ARG A 49 -13.75 3.41 1.84
C ARG A 49 -13.49 4.74 2.52
N THR A 50 -13.26 5.79 1.74
CA THR A 50 -13.21 7.15 2.24
C THR A 50 -14.62 7.61 2.57
N ALA A 51 -14.87 7.99 3.83
CA ALA A 51 -16.18 8.45 4.24
C ALA A 51 -16.44 9.89 3.77
N HIS A 52 -17.68 10.18 3.38
CA HIS A 52 -18.16 11.53 3.17
C HIS A 52 -18.27 12.24 4.53
N ILE A 53 -17.70 13.45 4.61
CA ILE A 53 -17.82 14.32 5.78
C ILE A 53 -19.23 14.92 5.87
N LEU A 54 -19.84 15.20 4.71
CA LEU A 54 -21.19 15.74 4.56
C LEU A 54 -21.84 15.13 3.32
N ASN A 55 -23.14 14.85 3.38
CA ASN A 55 -23.92 14.49 2.19
C ASN A 55 -24.61 15.74 1.63
N LEU A 56 -24.11 16.24 0.49
CA LEU A 56 -24.69 17.40 -0.21
C LEU A 56 -25.68 17.00 -1.32
N GLY A 57 -26.14 15.75 -1.32
CA GLY A 57 -27.08 15.20 -2.31
C GLY A 57 -26.44 14.25 -3.33
N SER A 58 -25.15 13.97 -3.22
CA SER A 58 -24.41 13.08 -4.14
C SER A 58 -24.05 11.72 -3.53
N ALA A 59 -24.25 11.51 -2.23
CA ALA A 59 -23.99 10.21 -1.61
C ALA A 59 -25.18 9.26 -1.79
N SER A 60 -24.88 8.04 -2.22
CA SER A 60 -25.79 6.91 -2.40
C SER A 60 -25.96 6.10 -1.10
N SER A 61 -26.83 5.08 -1.12
CA SER A 61 -26.99 4.16 0.01
C SER A 61 -25.74 3.33 0.31
N ASP A 62 -24.84 3.18 -0.65
CA ASP A 62 -23.59 2.41 -0.50
C ASP A 62 -22.45 3.25 0.07
N ASP A 63 -22.62 4.56 0.17
CA ASP A 63 -21.60 5.48 0.64
C ASP A 63 -21.58 5.56 2.16
N ILE A 64 -20.36 5.64 2.71
CA ILE A 64 -20.17 5.82 4.14
C ILE A 64 -20.22 7.32 4.42
N VAL A 65 -21.18 7.75 5.23
CA VAL A 65 -21.23 9.12 5.75
C VAL A 65 -20.80 9.08 7.22
N SER A 66 -19.80 9.89 7.58
CA SER A 66 -19.29 10.01 8.95
C SER A 66 -19.43 11.44 9.42
N SER A 67 -19.56 11.66 10.73
CA SER A 67 -19.33 12.99 11.29
C SER A 67 -17.89 13.42 11.00
N MET A 68 -17.68 14.72 10.83
CA MET A 68 -16.36 15.29 10.67
C MET A 68 -15.44 14.80 11.82
N PRO A 69 -14.24 14.28 11.52
CA PRO A 69 -13.32 13.87 12.57
C PRO A 69 -12.99 15.06 13.46
N LEU A 70 -13.02 14.86 14.78
CA LEU A 70 -12.48 15.84 15.71
C LEU A 70 -10.95 15.74 15.66
N PHE A 71 -10.33 16.74 15.05
CA PHE A 71 -8.88 16.86 15.04
C PHE A 71 -8.44 17.65 16.28
N PRO A 72 -7.48 17.14 17.09
CA PRO A 72 -6.87 17.93 18.16
C PRO A 72 -6.28 19.23 17.62
N ASP A 73 -6.26 20.28 18.46
CA ASP A 73 -5.62 21.55 18.11
C ASP A 73 -4.16 21.33 17.68
N GLY A 74 -3.77 21.92 16.55
CA GLY A 74 -2.45 21.76 15.97
C GLY A 74 -2.26 20.52 15.08
N THR A 75 -3.34 19.79 14.75
CA THR A 75 -3.30 18.73 13.75
C THR A 75 -3.14 19.32 12.35
N ASN A 76 -2.12 18.87 11.61
CA ASN A 76 -1.96 19.21 10.21
C ASN A 76 -2.86 18.31 9.36
N VAL A 77 -3.74 18.91 8.56
CA VAL A 77 -4.61 18.23 7.61
C VAL A 77 -4.13 18.59 6.21
N VAL A 78 -4.01 17.59 5.35
CA VAL A 78 -3.66 17.75 3.94
C VAL A 78 -4.94 17.55 3.12
N ILE A 79 -5.29 18.52 2.30
CA ILE A 79 -6.43 18.43 1.39
C ILE A 79 -5.89 18.18 -0.01
N THR A 80 -6.31 17.08 -0.63
CA THR A 80 -5.93 16.77 -2.02
C THR A 80 -7.15 16.77 -2.92
N GLU A 81 -6.91 16.93 -4.21
CA GLU A 81 -7.91 16.60 -5.21
C GLU A 81 -8.31 15.12 -5.10
N LYS A 82 -9.62 14.83 -5.22
CA LYS A 82 -10.11 13.47 -5.37
C LYS A 82 -10.23 13.18 -6.87
N VAL A 83 -9.28 12.45 -7.41
CA VAL A 83 -9.30 12.01 -8.81
C VAL A 83 -10.36 10.92 -9.00
N ASP A 84 -11.00 10.89 -10.17
CA ASP A 84 -11.97 9.86 -10.55
C ASP A 84 -11.33 8.82 -11.47
N GLY A 85 -11.19 7.58 -11.00
CA GLY A 85 -10.67 6.48 -11.80
C GLY A 85 -11.01 5.12 -11.20
N ALA A 86 -10.08 4.17 -11.30
CA ALA A 86 -10.25 2.85 -10.72
C ALA A 86 -9.20 2.59 -9.63
N ASN A 87 -9.65 2.36 -8.39
CA ASN A 87 -8.75 2.05 -7.28
C ASN A 87 -7.75 0.93 -7.63
N MET A 88 -6.47 1.20 -7.38
CA MET A 88 -5.35 0.31 -7.70
C MET A 88 -4.31 0.31 -6.58
N GLY A 89 -3.69 -0.85 -6.35
CA GLY A 89 -2.59 -1.02 -5.41
C GLY A 89 -1.48 -1.90 -5.96
N PHE A 90 -0.24 -1.60 -5.56
CA PHE A 90 0.98 -2.31 -5.96
C PHE A 90 1.75 -2.79 -4.74
N SER A 91 2.22 -4.04 -4.80
CA SER A 91 3.10 -4.64 -3.79
C SER A 91 4.05 -5.63 -4.45
N LEU A 92 5.11 -6.07 -3.77
CA LEU A 92 5.99 -7.11 -4.31
C LEU A 92 5.46 -8.51 -3.96
N SER A 93 5.79 -9.50 -4.77
CA SER A 93 5.62 -10.91 -4.41
C SER A 93 6.61 -11.32 -3.32
N ALA A 94 6.30 -12.40 -2.59
CA ALA A 94 7.13 -12.90 -1.48
C ALA A 94 8.55 -13.32 -1.90
N ASP A 95 8.79 -13.56 -3.18
CA ASP A 95 10.09 -13.90 -3.77
C ASP A 95 10.74 -12.72 -4.53
N ARG A 96 10.14 -11.52 -4.46
CA ARG A 96 10.54 -10.30 -5.20
C ARG A 96 10.49 -10.41 -6.74
N SER A 97 9.99 -11.50 -7.29
CA SER A 97 10.03 -11.73 -8.75
C SER A 97 8.99 -10.91 -9.51
N GLN A 98 7.89 -10.54 -8.87
CA GLN A 98 6.76 -9.86 -9.50
C GLN A 98 6.29 -8.65 -8.69
N ILE A 99 5.76 -7.68 -9.41
CA ILE A 99 4.88 -6.66 -8.85
C ILE A 99 3.46 -7.21 -8.90
N LEU A 100 2.85 -7.39 -7.74
CA LEU A 100 1.46 -7.77 -7.61
C LEU A 100 0.59 -6.52 -7.73
N VAL A 101 -0.40 -6.57 -8.63
CA VAL A 101 -1.36 -5.49 -8.84
C VAL A 101 -2.71 -5.91 -8.33
N GLN A 102 -3.37 -5.05 -7.56
CA GLN A 102 -4.71 -5.27 -7.06
C GLN A 102 -5.62 -4.11 -7.40
N ASN A 103 -6.90 -4.40 -7.62
CA ASN A 103 -7.96 -3.40 -7.44
C ASN A 103 -8.45 -3.43 -5.97
N ARG A 104 -9.60 -2.80 -5.71
CA ARG A 104 -10.20 -2.76 -4.38
C ARG A 104 -10.34 -4.12 -3.67
N SER A 105 -10.57 -5.21 -4.39
CA SER A 105 -10.91 -6.52 -3.79
C SER A 105 -10.25 -7.73 -4.41
N HIS A 106 -9.55 -7.58 -5.54
CA HIS A 106 -8.97 -8.69 -6.30
C HIS A 106 -7.60 -8.32 -6.85
N TYR A 107 -6.72 -9.30 -6.94
CA TYR A 107 -5.54 -9.19 -7.81
C TYR A 107 -5.98 -9.17 -9.27
N ILE A 108 -5.32 -8.34 -10.06
CA ILE A 108 -5.65 -8.09 -11.47
C ILE A 108 -4.39 -8.13 -12.33
N ASN A 109 -4.61 -8.25 -13.63
CA ASN A 109 -3.59 -8.26 -14.66
C ASN A 109 -4.16 -7.58 -15.93
N PRO A 110 -3.33 -7.38 -16.98
CA PRO A 110 -3.78 -6.69 -18.20
C PRO A 110 -4.95 -7.35 -18.93
N THR A 111 -5.21 -8.65 -18.68
CA THR A 111 -6.32 -9.40 -19.29
C THR A 111 -7.57 -9.43 -18.42
N SER A 112 -7.53 -8.87 -17.21
CA SER A 112 -8.64 -8.95 -16.25
C SER A 112 -9.84 -8.11 -16.66
N HIS A 113 -9.62 -6.94 -17.27
CA HIS A 113 -10.66 -6.04 -17.76
C HIS A 113 -10.09 -5.08 -18.81
N GLU A 114 -10.92 -4.54 -19.71
CA GLU A 114 -10.50 -3.62 -20.77
C GLU A 114 -9.77 -2.37 -20.24
N GLN A 115 -10.23 -1.84 -19.10
CA GLN A 115 -9.60 -0.69 -18.45
C GLN A 115 -8.13 -0.92 -18.04
N PHE A 116 -7.70 -2.18 -17.91
CA PHE A 116 -6.33 -2.56 -17.52
C PHE A 116 -5.44 -2.93 -18.71
N LYS A 117 -5.90 -2.80 -19.96
CA LYS A 117 -5.09 -3.16 -21.16
C LYS A 117 -3.72 -2.46 -21.19
N LYS A 118 -3.65 -1.23 -20.69
CA LYS A 118 -2.41 -0.41 -20.63
C LYS A 118 -1.49 -0.76 -19.45
N LEU A 119 -1.94 -1.60 -18.51
CA LEU A 119 -1.23 -1.90 -17.26
C LEU A 119 0.14 -2.54 -17.52
N GLY A 120 0.24 -3.48 -18.47
CA GLY A 120 1.51 -4.15 -18.76
C GLY A 120 2.61 -3.17 -19.19
N LEU A 121 2.29 -2.31 -20.17
CA LEU A 121 3.21 -1.28 -20.66
C LEU A 121 3.61 -0.28 -19.56
N TRP A 122 2.69 0.06 -18.67
CA TRP A 122 2.97 0.95 -17.54
C TRP A 122 3.89 0.31 -16.51
N LEU A 123 3.61 -0.94 -16.13
CA LEU A 123 4.44 -1.70 -15.21
C LEU A 123 5.87 -1.85 -15.74
N ASP A 124 6.04 -2.14 -17.03
CA ASP A 124 7.38 -2.26 -17.63
C ASP A 124 8.15 -0.93 -17.54
N ARG A 125 7.48 0.21 -17.72
CA ARG A 125 8.09 1.54 -17.60
C ARG A 125 8.39 1.95 -16.15
N ARG A 126 7.56 1.53 -15.19
CA ARG A 126 7.63 1.96 -13.78
C ARG A 126 8.19 0.89 -12.84
N ARG A 127 8.66 -0.24 -13.37
CA ARG A 127 9.17 -1.37 -12.58
C ARG A 127 10.23 -0.91 -11.58
N ASP A 128 11.27 -0.23 -12.04
CA ASP A 128 12.38 0.20 -11.18
C ASP A 128 11.95 1.22 -10.13
N ASP A 129 11.03 2.12 -10.48
CA ASP A 129 10.44 3.10 -9.57
C ASP A 129 9.61 2.40 -8.47
N LEU A 130 8.78 1.42 -8.84
CA LEU A 130 8.00 0.62 -7.90
C LEU A 130 8.90 -0.19 -6.97
N HIS A 131 9.98 -0.80 -7.48
CA HIS A 131 10.96 -1.49 -6.65
C HIS A 131 11.66 -0.52 -5.68
N ARG A 132 12.02 0.70 -6.12
CA ARG A 132 12.63 1.72 -5.25
C ARG A 132 11.72 2.12 -4.08
N VAL A 133 10.41 2.15 -4.31
CA VAL A 133 9.39 2.50 -3.30
C VAL A 133 9.05 1.31 -2.40
N LEU A 134 8.91 0.11 -2.96
CA LEU A 134 8.34 -1.06 -2.28
C LEU A 134 9.38 -2.00 -1.65
N ASP A 135 10.57 -2.18 -2.26
CA ASP A 135 11.61 -3.12 -1.79
C ASP A 135 12.48 -2.50 -0.69
N ARG A 136 11.84 -2.09 0.40
CA ARG A 136 12.49 -1.37 1.51
C ARG A 136 12.86 -2.28 2.68
N ASP A 137 12.26 -3.47 2.75
CA ASP A 137 12.55 -4.47 3.76
C ASP A 137 13.23 -5.70 3.12
N PRO A 138 14.49 -6.01 3.46
CA PRO A 138 15.23 -7.13 2.90
C PRO A 138 14.69 -8.51 3.33
N TYR A 139 13.86 -8.58 4.37
CA TYR A 139 13.26 -9.82 4.88
C TYR A 139 11.77 -9.92 4.61
N PHE A 140 11.09 -8.79 4.36
CA PHE A 140 9.66 -8.75 4.09
C PHE A 140 9.34 -7.99 2.78
N PRO A 141 9.48 -8.63 1.60
CA PRO A 141 9.19 -7.99 0.31
C PRO A 141 7.79 -7.37 0.21
N GLN A 142 6.81 -8.05 0.83
CA GLN A 142 5.40 -7.69 0.81
C GLN A 142 5.04 -6.58 1.83
N HIS A 143 6.03 -5.99 2.52
CA HIS A 143 5.84 -5.04 3.62
C HIS A 143 4.97 -3.84 3.22
N TYR A 144 5.24 -3.26 2.05
CA TYR A 144 4.55 -2.05 1.62
C TYR A 144 3.53 -2.31 0.51
N ILE A 145 2.45 -1.52 0.53
CA ILE A 145 1.48 -1.44 -0.56
C ILE A 145 1.30 0.03 -0.93
N LEU A 146 1.63 0.38 -2.17
CA LEU A 146 1.35 1.70 -2.73
C LEU A 146 -0.05 1.70 -3.34
N TYR A 147 -0.94 2.58 -2.90
CA TYR A 147 -2.32 2.70 -3.35
C TYR A 147 -2.61 4.05 -3.99
N GLU A 148 -3.53 4.03 -4.96
CA GLU A 148 -4.34 5.17 -5.41
C GLU A 148 -5.34 4.72 -6.52
N GLU A 149 -5.31 5.37 -7.67
CA GLU A 149 -6.30 5.44 -8.73
C GLU A 149 -5.61 5.25 -10.10
N TRP A 150 -6.20 4.36 -10.88
CA TRP A 150 -5.79 4.08 -12.24
C TRP A 150 -6.64 4.93 -13.20
N LEU A 151 -5.97 5.75 -13.99
CA LEU A 151 -6.56 6.84 -14.79
C LEU A 151 -6.57 6.51 -16.30
N ALA A 152 -6.23 5.27 -16.68
CA ALA A 152 -6.07 4.92 -18.09
C ALA A 152 -7.40 4.83 -18.87
N ALA A 153 -8.51 4.72 -18.16
CA ALA A 153 -9.87 4.79 -18.68
C ALA A 153 -10.52 6.09 -18.17
N THR A 154 -11.17 6.83 -19.07
CA THR A 154 -11.91 8.03 -18.69
C THR A 154 -13.19 7.62 -17.96
N HIS A 155 -13.30 8.01 -16.69
CA HIS A 155 -14.54 7.93 -15.95
C HIS A 155 -15.16 9.33 -15.89
N SER A 156 -16.49 9.40 -16.10
CA SER A 156 -17.46 10.49 -15.84
C SER A 156 -17.15 11.94 -16.29
N MET A 157 -15.92 12.43 -16.19
CA MET A 157 -15.48 13.78 -16.53
C MET A 157 -14.22 13.74 -17.40
N GLU A 158 -14.18 14.57 -18.45
CA GLU A 158 -12.99 14.76 -19.28
C GLU A 158 -11.93 15.51 -18.47
N HIS A 159 -10.95 14.79 -17.93
CA HIS A 159 -9.83 15.40 -17.23
C HIS A 159 -8.84 15.94 -18.25
N THR A 160 -8.45 17.21 -18.10
CA THR A 160 -7.70 17.93 -19.14
C THR A 160 -6.22 17.58 -19.20
N TRP A 161 -5.62 16.99 -18.15
CA TRP A 161 -4.27 16.44 -18.23
C TRP A 161 -3.90 15.69 -16.94
N HIS A 162 -3.56 14.41 -17.02
CA HIS A 162 -2.81 13.73 -15.97
C HIS A 162 -1.44 13.31 -16.52
N PRO A 163 -0.35 13.47 -15.74
CA PRO A 163 1.00 13.22 -16.23
C PRO A 163 1.27 11.73 -16.50
N ASP A 164 0.46 10.82 -15.94
CA ASP A 164 0.60 9.38 -16.10
C ASP A 164 -0.74 8.64 -15.90
N TRP A 165 -0.77 7.33 -16.11
CA TRP A 165 -1.96 6.47 -15.93
C TRP A 165 -2.21 6.01 -14.50
N PHE A 166 -1.30 6.30 -13.59
CA PHE A 166 -1.45 6.05 -12.17
C PHE A 166 -0.95 7.28 -11.43
N MET A 167 -1.70 7.71 -10.44
CA MET A 167 -1.29 8.73 -9.49
C MET A 167 -1.09 8.02 -8.15
N ALA A 168 -0.38 8.60 -7.19
CA ALA A 168 -0.15 7.99 -5.89
C ALA A 168 -0.86 8.83 -4.82
N PHE A 169 -1.37 8.17 -3.79
CA PHE A 169 -2.05 8.87 -2.69
C PHE A 169 -1.58 8.37 -1.34
N ASP A 170 -1.49 7.04 -1.17
CA ASP A 170 -1.22 6.43 0.13
C ASP A 170 -0.21 5.29 0.01
N LEU A 171 0.60 5.12 1.05
CA LEU A 171 1.51 3.99 1.22
C LEU A 171 1.19 3.30 2.54
N TYR A 172 0.81 2.03 2.47
CA TYR A 172 0.46 1.23 3.63
C TYR A 172 1.65 0.40 4.11
N ASP A 173 1.94 0.48 5.40
CA ASP A 173 2.92 -0.35 6.09
C ASP A 173 2.18 -1.54 6.76
N ARG A 174 2.40 -2.76 6.22
CA ARG A 174 1.80 -3.98 6.79
C ARG A 174 2.37 -4.39 8.15
N SER A 175 3.61 -4.02 8.47
CA SER A 175 4.25 -4.38 9.73
C SER A 175 3.64 -3.61 10.89
N SER A 176 3.44 -2.31 10.72
CA SER A 176 2.79 -1.46 11.73
C SER A 176 1.27 -1.43 11.61
N GLY A 177 0.71 -1.80 10.46
CA GLY A 177 -0.71 -1.72 10.16
C GLY A 177 -1.20 -0.27 10.04
N GLN A 178 -0.33 0.62 9.56
CA GLN A 178 -0.58 2.07 9.49
C GLN A 178 -0.29 2.61 8.09
N TRP A 179 -0.86 3.78 7.80
CA TRP A 179 -0.50 4.56 6.61
C TRP A 179 0.74 5.41 6.91
N MET A 180 1.63 5.50 5.94
CA MET A 180 2.77 6.42 6.02
C MET A 180 2.29 7.86 5.91
N ASP A 181 2.99 8.78 6.58
CA ASP A 181 2.67 10.20 6.47
C ASP A 181 2.97 10.73 5.07
N ARG A 182 2.33 11.86 4.75
CA ARG A 182 2.41 12.50 3.43
C ARG A 182 3.84 12.86 3.02
N THR A 183 4.61 13.43 3.94
CA THR A 183 6.00 13.87 3.66
C THR A 183 6.90 12.68 3.36
N THR A 184 6.73 11.58 4.09
CA THR A 184 7.44 10.33 3.85
C THR A 184 7.10 9.78 2.46
N LEU A 185 5.82 9.73 2.08
CA LEU A 185 5.42 9.29 0.74
C LEU A 185 6.00 10.19 -0.35
N GLU A 186 5.85 11.51 -0.24
CA GLU A 186 6.41 12.45 -1.22
C GLU A 186 7.91 12.26 -1.38
N THR A 187 8.64 12.15 -0.27
CA THR A 187 10.10 11.93 -0.28
C THR A 187 10.47 10.64 -1.00
N LEU A 188 9.70 9.57 -0.84
CA LEU A 188 9.92 8.30 -1.54
C LEU A 188 9.67 8.40 -3.04
N LEU A 189 8.80 9.31 -3.47
CA LEU A 189 8.42 9.47 -4.88
C LEU A 189 9.23 10.53 -5.63
N LEU A 190 9.97 11.42 -4.94
CA LEU A 190 10.72 12.55 -5.53
C LEU A 190 11.59 12.15 -6.74
N ASP A 191 12.29 11.02 -6.64
CA ASP A 191 13.21 10.55 -7.68
C ASP A 191 12.57 9.44 -8.54
N THR A 192 11.25 9.44 -8.68
CA THR A 192 10.50 8.44 -9.47
C THR A 192 9.68 9.12 -10.56
N GLY A 193 9.27 8.35 -11.57
CA GLY A 193 8.24 8.78 -12.53
C GLY A 193 6.81 8.60 -12.02
N ILE A 194 6.61 8.30 -10.72
CA ILE A 194 5.30 8.09 -10.11
C ILE A 194 4.87 9.41 -9.45
N HIS A 195 3.77 9.97 -9.93
CA HIS A 195 3.27 11.27 -9.48
C HIS A 195 2.29 11.10 -8.33
N ILE A 196 2.23 12.10 -7.46
CA ILE A 196 1.32 12.13 -6.32
C ILE A 196 0.17 13.12 -6.57
N GLY A 197 -1.00 12.86 -5.99
CA GLY A 197 -2.14 13.77 -6.07
C GLY A 197 -1.81 15.18 -5.62
N ALA A 198 -2.31 16.18 -6.36
CA ALA A 198 -2.06 17.59 -6.08
C ALA A 198 -2.63 17.97 -4.71
N CYS A 199 -1.78 18.62 -3.90
CA CYS A 199 -2.20 19.22 -2.64
C CYS A 199 -2.88 20.57 -2.93
N LEU A 200 -4.08 20.75 -2.38
CA LEU A 200 -4.90 21.95 -2.52
C LEU A 200 -4.79 22.87 -1.29
N ALA A 201 -4.46 22.33 -0.12
CA ALA A 201 -4.19 23.05 1.13
C ALA A 201 -3.48 22.16 2.15
#